data_AF-A0AAV1RV54-F1
#
_entry.id   AF-A0AAV1RV54-F1
#
_cell.length_a   1.000
_cell.length_b   1.000
_cell.length_c   1.000
_cell.angle_alpha   90.00
_cell.angle_beta   90.00
_cell.angle_gamma   90.00
#
_symmetry.space_group_name_H-M   'P 1'
#
loop_
_entity.id
_entity.type
_entity.pdbx_description
1 polymer ?
#
loop_
_entity_poly.entity_id
_entity_poly.type
_entity_poly.pdbx_seq_one_letter_code
_entity_poly.pdbx_strand_id
1 'polypeptide(L)'
;MALSALPKQEFLVFTLIFLAKLCCYTAGDAQVVPGQMIAKALSCFNNKIIYSGCDEAYRLTESGNLNVPPEATNLFCNGPCLGETRLVLSCINDVISGFLFYNKATVRDINYALSSGCSFTSQRGRS
;
A
#
# COMPACT_ATOMS: atom_id res chain seq x y z
N MET A 1 -61.73 32.19 -0.08
CA MET A 1 -60.62 31.32 0.35
C MET A 1 -60.03 30.71 -0.91
N ALA A 2 -58.95 31.29 -1.45
CA ALA A 2 -58.27 30.72 -2.61
C ALA A 2 -57.07 29.93 -2.10
N LEU A 3 -57.14 28.60 -2.11
CA LEU A 3 -55.96 27.76 -1.99
C LEU A 3 -55.21 27.86 -3.31
N SER A 4 -54.14 28.65 -3.33
CA SER A 4 -53.18 28.67 -4.42
C SER A 4 -52.44 27.32 -4.44
N ALA A 5 -52.74 26.52 -5.46
CA ALA A 5 -52.02 25.29 -5.77
C ALA A 5 -50.57 25.65 -6.15
N LEU A 6 -49.62 25.23 -5.33
CA LEU A 6 -48.20 25.32 -5.68
C LEU A 6 -47.94 24.51 -6.96
N PRO A 7 -47.22 25.06 -7.96
CA PRO A 7 -46.97 24.36 -9.22
C PRO A 7 -46.07 23.15 -8.97
N LYS A 8 -46.66 21.95 -9.13
CA LYS A 8 -46.02 20.63 -9.03
C LYS A 8 -44.69 20.52 -9.80
N GLN A 9 -44.56 21.30 -10.86
CA GLN A 9 -43.42 21.30 -11.78
C GLN A 9 -42.15 21.89 -11.17
N GLU A 10 -42.26 23.02 -10.45
CA GLU A 10 -41.11 23.66 -9.80
C GLU A 10 -40.53 22.75 -8.71
N PHE A 11 -41.40 22.12 -7.92
CA PHE A 11 -40.99 21.21 -6.85
C PHE A 11 -40.27 19.95 -7.38
N LEU A 12 -40.69 19.45 -8.55
CA LEU A 12 -40.07 18.33 -9.25
C LEU A 12 -38.67 18.68 -9.75
N VAL A 13 -38.48 19.89 -10.29
CA VAL A 13 -37.17 20.36 -10.75
C VAL A 13 -36.21 20.54 -9.58
N PHE A 14 -36.66 21.16 -8.48
CA PHE A 14 -35.84 21.31 -7.28
C PHE A 14 -35.45 19.95 -6.68
N THR A 15 -36.37 19.00 -6.56
CA THR A 15 -36.05 17.66 -6.05
C THR A 15 -35.06 16.91 -6.95
N LEU A 16 -35.16 17.02 -8.27
CA LEU A 16 -34.18 16.43 -9.20
C LEU A 16 -32.79 17.06 -9.07
N ILE A 17 -32.70 18.39 -8.89
CA ILE A 17 -31.41 19.09 -8.66
C ILE A 17 -30.78 18.65 -7.34
N PHE A 18 -31.57 18.54 -6.27
CA PHE A 18 -31.10 18.06 -4.97
C PHE A 18 -30.62 16.60 -5.02
N LEU A 19 -31.34 15.72 -5.71
CA LEU A 19 -30.93 14.33 -5.90
C LEU A 19 -29.66 14.22 -6.76
N ALA A 20 -29.52 15.02 -7.82
CA ALA A 20 -28.31 15.06 -8.63
C ALA A 20 -27.10 15.54 -7.81
N LYS A 21 -27.27 16.61 -7.01
CA LYS A 21 -26.23 17.07 -6.07
C LYS A 21 -25.87 15.98 -5.05
N LEU A 22 -26.86 15.30 -4.47
CA LEU A 22 -26.66 14.25 -3.48
C LEU A 22 -25.93 13.02 -4.09
N CYS A 23 -26.27 12.61 -5.31
CA CYS A 23 -25.55 11.57 -6.04
C CYS A 23 -24.09 11.96 -6.35
N CYS A 24 -23.82 13.24 -6.62
CA CYS A 24 -22.45 13.73 -6.83
C CYS A 24 -21.67 13.94 -5.52
N TYR A 25 -22.33 14.12 -4.38
CA TYR A 25 -21.69 14.24 -3.06
C TYR A 25 -21.37 12.89 -2.42
N THR A 26 -22.15 11.84 -2.72
CA THR A 26 -21.89 10.48 -2.22
C THR A 26 -20.88 9.71 -3.07
N ALA A 27 -20.55 10.20 -4.26
CA ALA A 27 -19.28 9.90 -4.93
C ALA A 27 -18.15 10.67 -4.22
N GLY A 28 -17.97 10.40 -2.93
CA GLY A 28 -16.76 10.74 -2.24
C GLY A 28 -15.64 9.89 -2.83
N ASP A 29 -15.08 10.33 -3.96
CA ASP A 29 -13.66 10.17 -4.17
C ASP A 29 -13.04 10.81 -2.95
N ALA A 30 -12.68 9.99 -1.95
CA ALA A 30 -11.76 10.39 -0.92
C ALA A 30 -10.62 11.04 -1.68
N GLN A 31 -10.48 12.35 -1.60
CA GLN A 31 -9.36 13.04 -2.22
C GLN A 31 -8.14 12.38 -1.58
N VAL A 32 -7.54 11.46 -2.32
CA VAL A 32 -6.42 10.68 -1.85
C VAL A 32 -5.29 11.68 -1.78
N VAL A 33 -5.15 12.32 -0.61
CA VAL A 33 -4.08 13.27 -0.38
C VAL A 33 -2.78 12.48 -0.56
N PRO A 34 -1.87 12.89 -1.47
CA PRO A 34 -0.67 12.11 -1.76
C PRO A 34 0.12 11.71 -0.51
N GLY A 35 0.17 12.60 0.50
CA GLY A 35 0.78 12.30 1.80
C GLY A 35 0.08 11.20 2.61
N GLN A 36 -1.24 11.05 2.50
CA GLN A 36 -1.99 10.01 3.20
C GLN A 36 -1.68 8.62 2.64
N MET A 37 -1.45 8.49 1.33
CA MET A 37 -1.01 7.24 0.71
C MET A 37 0.39 6.85 1.15
N ILE A 38 1.31 7.80 1.21
CA ILE A 38 2.67 7.55 1.70
C ILE A 38 2.63 7.11 3.15
N ALA A 39 1.88 7.81 4.01
CA ALA A 39 1.72 7.41 5.41
C ALA A 39 1.13 6.01 5.56
N LYS A 40 0.12 5.67 4.74
CA LYS A 40 -0.48 4.34 4.72
C LYS A 40 0.50 3.27 4.22
N ALA A 41 1.31 3.56 3.20
CA ALA A 41 2.34 2.64 2.72
C ALA A 41 3.42 2.40 3.78
N LEU A 42 3.86 3.46 4.47
CA LEU A 42 4.83 3.37 5.58
C LEU A 42 4.31 2.52 6.75
N SER A 43 2.98 2.46 6.94
CA SER A 43 2.38 1.61 7.97
C SER A 43 2.59 0.11 7.70
N CYS A 44 2.81 -0.31 6.44
CA CYS A 44 3.06 -1.71 6.09
C CYS A 44 4.33 -2.27 6.75
N PHE A 45 5.36 -1.45 6.95
CA PHE A 45 6.61 -1.87 7.61
C PHE A 45 6.42 -2.23 9.09
N ASN A 46 5.39 -1.68 9.74
CA ASN A 46 5.12 -1.86 11.16
C ASN A 46 3.92 -2.78 11.43
N ASN A 47 3.44 -3.49 10.40
CA ASN A 47 2.29 -4.36 10.53
C ASN A 47 2.67 -5.66 11.26
N LYS A 48 2.30 -5.74 12.54
CA LYS A 48 2.55 -6.90 13.42
C LYS A 48 1.87 -8.20 12.96
N ILE A 49 0.88 -8.11 12.06
CA ILE A 49 0.25 -9.29 11.47
C ILE A 49 1.13 -9.86 10.36
N ILE A 50 1.85 -9.00 9.63
CA ILE A 50 2.80 -9.42 8.60
C ILE A 50 4.10 -9.90 9.25
N TYR A 51 4.70 -9.06 10.11
CA TYR A 51 5.95 -9.39 10.78
C TYR A 51 5.70 -10.09 12.11
N SER A 52 5.48 -11.40 12.04
CA SER A 52 5.16 -12.23 13.20
C SER A 52 6.31 -13.15 13.61
N GLY A 53 7.14 -13.59 12.65
CA GLY A 53 8.23 -14.53 12.86
C GLY A 53 9.60 -14.02 12.39
N CYS A 54 9.66 -13.00 11.53
CA CYS A 54 10.94 -12.45 11.11
C CYS A 54 11.63 -11.67 12.22
N ASP A 55 12.91 -11.97 12.45
CA ASP A 55 13.79 -11.20 13.33
C ASP A 55 13.84 -9.74 12.87
N GLU A 56 13.66 -8.82 13.82
CA GLU A 56 13.66 -7.37 13.57
C GLU A 56 14.92 -6.89 12.87
N ALA A 57 16.07 -7.52 13.14
CA ALA A 57 17.34 -7.17 12.51
C ALA A 57 17.34 -7.37 10.97
N TYR A 58 16.48 -8.25 10.46
CA TYR A 58 16.43 -8.59 9.02
C TYR A 58 15.18 -8.06 8.32
N ARG A 59 14.33 -7.29 9.01
CA ARG A 59 13.11 -6.74 8.41
C ARG A 59 13.47 -5.65 7.39
N LEU A 60 12.76 -5.66 6.27
CA LEU A 60 12.80 -4.55 5.32
C LEU A 60 12.22 -3.29 5.97
N THR A 61 12.89 -2.17 5.74
CA THR A 61 12.51 -0.82 6.19
C THR A 61 12.36 0.10 4.98
N GLU A 62 11.91 1.34 5.22
CA GLU A 62 11.82 2.40 4.21
C GLU A 62 13.18 2.76 3.57
N SER A 63 14.29 2.36 4.20
CA SER A 63 15.62 2.48 3.62
C SER A 63 15.76 1.76 2.28
N GLY A 64 15.02 0.65 2.11
CA GLY A 64 15.11 -0.23 0.94
C GLY A 64 16.30 -1.19 0.95
N ASN A 65 17.08 -1.24 2.03
CA ASN A 65 18.23 -2.14 2.13
C ASN A 65 17.86 -3.41 2.90
N LEU A 66 18.25 -4.56 2.36
CA LEU A 66 18.13 -5.86 3.02
C LEU A 66 19.44 -6.14 3.76
N ASN A 67 19.51 -5.71 5.03
CA ASN A 67 20.73 -5.83 5.84
C ASN A 67 20.94 -7.27 6.37
N VAL A 68 20.90 -8.26 5.47
CA VAL A 68 21.06 -9.68 5.79
C VAL A 68 22.51 -10.07 5.58
N PRO A 69 23.27 -10.41 6.63
CA PRO A 69 24.66 -10.83 6.47
C PRO A 69 24.75 -12.21 5.76
N PRO A 70 25.85 -12.52 5.09
CA PRO A 70 26.03 -13.80 4.38
C PRO A 70 25.75 -15.03 5.26
N GLU A 71 26.13 -14.98 6.53
CA GLU A 71 25.95 -16.05 7.51
C GLU A 71 24.47 -16.30 7.84
N ALA A 72 23.63 -15.26 7.74
CA ALA A 72 22.19 -15.34 8.01
C ALA A 72 21.35 -15.58 6.75
N THR A 73 21.94 -15.60 5.55
CA THR A 73 21.21 -15.73 4.28
C THR A 73 20.32 -16.97 4.25
N ASN A 74 20.82 -18.13 4.72
CA ASN A 74 20.02 -19.36 4.74
C ASN A 74 18.85 -19.28 5.72
N LEU A 75 19.04 -18.64 6.88
CA LEU A 75 17.97 -18.41 7.85
C LEU A 75 16.90 -17.48 7.27
N PHE A 76 17.32 -16.38 6.64
CA PHE A 76 16.41 -15.44 6.01
C PHE A 76 15.60 -16.07 4.88
N CYS A 77 16.28 -16.77 3.97
CA CYS A 77 15.67 -17.31 2.75
C CYS A 77 14.79 -18.54 2.97
N ASN A 78 15.09 -19.36 3.99
CA ASN A 78 14.31 -20.56 4.32
C ASN A 78 13.40 -20.36 5.53
N GLY A 79 13.47 -19.19 6.19
CA GLY A 79 12.66 -18.82 7.33
C GLY A 79 11.49 -17.89 6.97
N PRO A 80 10.84 -17.29 7.98
CA PRO A 80 9.68 -16.44 7.78
C PRO A 80 10.00 -15.13 7.05
N CYS A 81 11.22 -14.58 7.23
CA CYS A 81 11.59 -13.26 6.73
C CYS A 81 11.39 -13.07 5.23
N LEU A 82 11.72 -14.05 4.39
CA LEU A 82 11.53 -13.93 2.95
C LEU A 82 10.04 -13.79 2.58
N GLY A 83 9.17 -14.58 3.22
CA GLY A 83 7.73 -14.53 3.00
C GLY A 83 7.12 -13.23 3.53
N GLU A 84 7.45 -12.87 4.76
CA GLU A 84 6.95 -11.66 5.41
C GLU A 84 7.40 -10.38 4.68
N THR A 85 8.64 -10.33 4.20
CA THR A 85 9.12 -9.21 3.38
C THR A 85 8.32 -9.08 2.09
N ARG A 86 7.98 -10.19 1.41
CA ARG A 86 7.12 -10.14 0.22
C ARG A 86 5.71 -9.67 0.52
N LEU A 87 5.16 -10.03 1.68
CA LEU A 87 3.85 -9.52 2.13
C LEU A 87 3.89 -8.00 2.39
N VAL A 88 4.97 -7.48 2.98
CA VAL A 88 5.17 -6.03 3.13
C VAL A 88 5.21 -5.34 1.77
N LEU A 89 5.98 -5.89 0.82
CA LEU A 89 6.07 -5.35 -0.54
C LEU A 89 4.71 -5.36 -1.25
N SER A 90 3.90 -6.40 -1.07
CA SER A 90 2.52 -6.45 -1.59
C SER A 90 1.65 -5.37 -0.94
N CYS A 91 1.68 -5.25 0.39
CA CYS A 91 0.94 -4.22 1.13
C CYS A 91 1.26 -2.81 0.62
N ILE A 92 2.54 -2.50 0.39
CA ILE A 92 2.97 -1.20 -0.17
C ILE A 92 2.38 -0.99 -1.56
N ASN A 93 2.49 -1.99 -2.43
CA ASN A 93 2.04 -1.89 -3.82
C ASN A 93 0.52 -1.79 -3.96
N ASP A 94 -0.23 -2.42 -3.04
CA ASP A 94 -1.70 -2.32 -2.97
C ASP A 94 -2.16 -0.95 -2.48
N VAL A 95 -1.32 -0.26 -1.70
CA VAL A 95 -1.58 1.12 -1.25
C VAL A 95 -1.19 2.12 -2.32
N ILE A 96 0.03 2.07 -2.85
CA ILE A 96 0.53 3.04 -3.83
C ILE A 96 1.45 2.36 -4.84
N SER A 97 1.07 2.49 -6.11
CA SER A 97 1.91 2.05 -7.21
C SER A 97 3.13 2.98 -7.36
N GLY A 98 4.28 2.39 -7.68
CA GLY A 98 5.51 3.16 -7.89
C GLY A 98 6.14 3.73 -6.62
N PHE A 99 5.90 3.13 -5.45
CA PHE A 99 6.61 3.47 -4.23
C PHE A 99 8.14 3.40 -4.44
N LEU A 100 8.84 4.44 -4.01
CA LEU A 100 10.29 4.52 -4.03
C LEU A 100 10.83 4.49 -2.60
N PHE A 101 11.73 3.56 -2.37
CA PHE A 101 12.51 3.49 -1.13
C PHE A 101 13.54 4.62 -1.08
N TYR A 102 14.12 4.88 0.09
CA TYR A 102 15.14 5.94 0.23
C TYR A 102 16.41 5.67 -0.59
N ASN A 103 16.76 4.40 -0.82
CA ASN A 103 17.82 4.01 -1.75
C ASN A 103 17.41 4.11 -3.24
N LYS A 104 16.24 4.66 -3.54
CA LYS A 104 15.65 4.83 -4.89
C LYS A 104 15.24 3.52 -5.59
N ALA A 105 15.26 2.39 -4.89
CA ALA A 105 14.71 1.15 -5.41
C ALA A 105 13.18 1.24 -5.53
N THR A 106 12.62 0.51 -6.50
CA THR A 106 11.18 0.23 -6.55
C THR A 106 10.85 -1.07 -5.82
N VAL A 107 9.57 -1.32 -5.53
CA VAL A 107 9.08 -2.62 -5.04
C VAL A 107 9.52 -3.79 -5.95
N ARG A 108 9.58 -3.56 -7.26
CA ARG A 108 10.06 -4.56 -8.23
C ARG A 108 11.54 -4.86 -8.05
N ASP A 109 12.36 -3.83 -7.82
CA ASP A 109 13.80 -4.00 -7.64
C ASP A 109 14.12 -4.75 -6.34
N ILE A 110 13.40 -4.47 -5.24
CA ILE A 110 13.55 -5.25 -3.99
C ILE A 110 13.12 -6.71 -4.18
N ASN A 111 12.00 -6.97 -4.88
CA ASN A 111 11.59 -8.35 -5.19
C ASN A 111 12.64 -9.10 -6.04
N TYR A 112 13.28 -8.41 -6.96
CA TYR A 112 14.39 -8.97 -7.74
C TYR A 112 15.59 -9.28 -6.85
N ALA A 113 15.99 -8.35 -5.97
CA ALA A 113 17.08 -8.57 -5.01
C ALA A 113 16.81 -9.78 -4.09
N LEU A 114 15.60 -9.91 -3.55
CA LEU A 114 15.17 -11.08 -2.76
C LEU A 114 15.28 -12.39 -3.56
N SER A 115 14.84 -12.37 -4.82
CA SER A 115 14.84 -13.56 -5.67
C SER A 115 16.27 -13.98 -6.05
N SER A 116 17.14 -13.01 -6.32
CA SER A 116 18.56 -13.23 -6.60
C SER A 116 19.31 -13.71 -5.37
N GLY A 117 19.17 -12.99 -4.25
CA GLY A 117 19.84 -13.27 -2.97
C GLY A 117 19.42 -14.60 -2.34
N CYS A 118 18.19 -15.08 -2.60
CA CYS A 118 17.73 -16.38 -2.14
C CYS A 118 17.79 -17.50 -3.20
N SER A 119 18.34 -17.22 -4.39
CA SER A 119 18.56 -18.23 -5.42
C SER A 119 19.65 -19.24 -5.02
N PHE A 120 19.82 -20.28 -5.83
CA PHE A 120 20.92 -21.24 -5.71
C PHE A 120 22.12 -20.89 -6.61
N THR A 121 22.21 -19.65 -7.08
CA THR A 121 23.27 -19.18 -7.97
C THR A 121 24.44 -18.55 -7.20
N SER A 122 25.49 -18.14 -7.90
CA SER A 122 26.60 -17.36 -7.32
C SER A 122 26.18 -15.97 -6.80
N GLN A 123 24.93 -15.55 -7.02
CA GLN A 123 24.36 -14.32 -6.47
C GLN A 123 23.68 -14.52 -5.11
N ARG A 124 23.62 -15.74 -4.58
CA ARG A 124 23.05 -16.01 -3.26
C ARG A 124 23.77 -15.19 -2.19
N GLY A 125 23.00 -14.55 -1.31
CA GLY A 125 23.52 -13.66 -0.26
C GLY A 125 23.98 -12.28 -0.74
N ARG A 126 23.76 -11.94 -2.02
CA ARG A 126 23.90 -10.57 -2.54
C ARG A 126 22.53 -9.93 -2.60
N SER A 127 22.20 -9.17 -1.56
CA SER A 127 20.94 -8.45 -1.39
C SER A 127 21.17 -7.05 -0.86
#